data_AF-A0A522JCP8-F1
#
_entry.id   AF-A0A522JCP8-F1
#
_cell.length_a   1.000
_cell.length_b   1.000
_cell.length_c   1.000
_cell.angle_alpha   90.00
_cell.angle_beta   90.00
_cell.angle_gamma   90.00
#
_symmetry.space_group_name_H-M   'P 1'
#
loop_
_entity.id
_entity.type
_entity.pdbx_description
1 polymer ?
#
loop_
_entity_poly.entity_id
_entity_poly.type
_entity_poly.pdbx_seq_one_letter_code
_entity_poly.pdbx_strand_id
1 'polypeptide(L)'
;MSSTTLSTYPVGHETLASALLNGLAAARRADSARHVRATAAPKPNCHDAVDTWVSLHPGTLAVRGWLCLGVADGTARFYAHSLVRDTDGALVDPTFSPTDYPLPFVPHPRHVGGFFGLLCMPQAPHELIAFGVPDQDPA
;
A
#
# COMPACT_ATOMS: atom_id res chain seq x y z
N MET A 1 14.86 27.68 8.50
CA MET A 1 14.47 26.45 7.78
C MET A 1 13.01 26.20 8.10
N SER A 2 12.10 26.41 7.15
CA SER A 2 10.68 26.11 7.37
C SER A 2 10.52 24.61 7.43
N SER A 3 10.19 24.08 8.60
CA SER A 3 9.77 22.68 8.73
C SER A 3 8.39 22.57 8.11
N THR A 4 8.28 21.97 6.92
CA THR A 4 6.98 21.69 6.33
C THR A 4 6.24 20.73 7.26
N THR A 5 5.14 21.19 7.85
CA THR A 5 4.31 20.35 8.72
C THR A 5 3.50 19.41 7.85
N LEU A 6 3.72 18.11 8.01
CA LEU A 6 2.92 17.06 7.38
C LEU A 6 1.51 17.06 7.99
N SER A 7 0.48 16.96 7.16
CA SER A 7 -0.91 16.76 7.60
C SER A 7 -1.58 15.69 6.74
N THR A 8 -2.69 15.10 7.23
CA THR A 8 -3.36 14.00 6.53
C THR A 8 -4.86 14.17 6.36
N TYR A 9 -5.40 13.48 5.36
CA TYR A 9 -6.81 13.10 5.29
C TYR A 9 -6.93 11.57 5.19
N PRO A 10 -7.72 10.90 6.05
CA PRO A 10 -8.32 11.44 7.29
C PRO A 10 -7.27 12.04 8.24
N VAL A 11 -7.71 12.96 9.11
CA VAL A 11 -6.82 13.68 10.05
C VAL A 11 -6.29 12.75 11.15
N GLY A 12 -5.09 13.03 11.68
CA GLY A 12 -4.52 12.26 12.80
C GLY A 12 -3.73 11.02 12.39
N HIS A 13 -3.36 10.90 11.10
CA HIS A 13 -2.57 9.79 10.57
C HIS A 13 -1.17 10.24 10.13
N GLU A 14 -0.65 11.34 10.67
CA GLU A 14 0.63 11.93 10.28
C GLU A 14 1.81 10.97 10.52
N THR A 15 1.79 10.21 11.63
CA THR A 15 2.80 9.18 11.91
C THR A 15 2.79 8.08 10.85
N LEU A 16 1.59 7.67 10.41
CA LEU A 16 1.45 6.68 9.33
C LEU A 16 1.94 7.24 8.01
N ALA A 17 1.49 8.45 7.63
CA ALA A 17 1.91 9.11 6.41
C ALA A 17 3.43 9.28 6.34
N SER A 18 4.06 9.73 7.42
CA SER A 18 5.52 9.87 7.52
C SER A 18 6.23 8.52 7.30
N ALA A 19 5.75 7.46 7.96
CA ALA A 19 6.33 6.13 7.80
C ALA A 19 6.16 5.57 6.37
N LEU A 20 5.03 5.82 5.72
CA LEU A 20 4.80 5.41 4.33
C LEU A 20 5.68 6.18 3.34
N LEU A 21 5.83 7.49 3.53
CA LEU A 21 6.72 8.33 2.72
C LEU A 21 8.17 7.87 2.85
N ASN A 22 8.63 7.58 4.07
CA ASN A 22 9.97 7.04 4.31
C ASN A 22 10.20 5.68 3.62
N GLY A 23 9.17 4.82 3.61
CA GLY A 23 9.21 3.51 2.94
C GLY A 23 9.10 3.57 1.42
N LEU A 24 8.56 4.65 0.85
CA LEU A 24 8.22 4.74 -0.57
C LEU A 24 9.45 4.65 -1.49
N ALA A 25 10.59 5.23 -1.08
CA ALA A 25 11.81 5.18 -1.87
C ALA A 25 12.31 3.73 -2.05
N ALA A 26 12.18 2.89 -1.02
CA ALA A 26 12.52 1.47 -1.11
C ALA A 26 11.48 0.72 -1.96
N ALA A 27 10.19 1.01 -1.79
CA ALA A 27 9.12 0.39 -2.57
C ALA A 27 9.22 0.68 -4.07
N ARG A 28 9.67 1.88 -4.47
CA ARG A 28 9.90 2.26 -5.88
C ARG A 28 11.08 1.52 -6.53
N ARG A 29 12.04 1.04 -5.74
CA ARG A 29 13.21 0.28 -6.22
C ARG A 29 12.99 -1.23 -6.17
N ALA A 30 12.00 -1.69 -5.42
CA ALA A 30 11.65 -3.10 -5.33
C ALA A 30 10.96 -3.56 -6.61
N ASP A 31 11.02 -4.87 -6.86
CA ASP A 31 10.25 -5.48 -7.94
C ASP A 31 8.75 -5.25 -7.73
N SER A 32 8.06 -4.94 -8.83
CA SER A 32 6.62 -4.76 -8.82
C SER A 32 5.91 -6.07 -8.49
N ALA A 33 4.79 -5.96 -7.77
CA ALA A 33 3.97 -7.13 -7.48
C ALA A 33 3.43 -7.74 -8.78
N ARG A 34 3.50 -9.06 -8.91
CA ARG A 34 2.95 -9.80 -10.04
C ARG A 34 1.44 -9.87 -9.91
N HIS A 35 0.72 -9.22 -10.81
CA HIS A 35 -0.74 -9.28 -10.88
C HIS A 35 -1.20 -10.62 -11.47
N VAL A 36 -2.14 -11.30 -10.81
CA VAL A 36 -2.53 -12.68 -11.16
C VAL A 36 -4.04 -12.91 -11.27
N ARG A 37 -4.87 -11.89 -11.04
CA ARG A 37 -6.31 -12.00 -11.28
C ARG A 37 -6.58 -12.26 -12.76
N ALA A 38 -7.41 -13.24 -13.07
CA ALA A 38 -7.88 -13.45 -14.43
C ALA A 38 -8.66 -12.21 -14.92
N THR A 39 -8.34 -11.70 -16.11
CA THR A 39 -8.94 -10.46 -16.64
C THR A 39 -10.48 -10.50 -16.69
N ALA A 40 -11.05 -11.66 -17.01
CA ALA A 40 -12.50 -11.86 -17.10
C ALA A 40 -13.21 -11.95 -15.74
N ALA A 41 -12.47 -12.15 -14.64
CA ALA A 41 -13.06 -12.23 -13.30
C ALA A 41 -13.32 -10.82 -12.73
N PRO A 42 -14.40 -10.60 -11.96
CA PRO A 42 -14.62 -9.31 -11.30
C PRO A 42 -13.48 -9.00 -10.32
N LYS A 43 -13.20 -7.70 -10.12
CA LYS A 43 -12.19 -7.27 -9.14
C LYS A 43 -12.70 -7.53 -7.72
N PRO A 44 -12.02 -8.38 -6.92
CA PRO A 44 -12.44 -8.68 -5.55
C PRO A 44 -12.03 -7.57 -4.57
N ASN A 45 -12.50 -7.67 -3.33
CA ASN A 45 -11.84 -6.99 -2.21
C ASN A 45 -10.42 -7.55 -2.05
N CYS A 46 -9.41 -6.70 -1.88
CA CYS A 46 -8.02 -7.15 -1.84
C CYS A 46 -7.67 -8.00 -0.61
N HIS A 47 -8.34 -7.80 0.52
CA HIS A 47 -8.11 -8.59 1.72
C HIS A 47 -8.68 -10.00 1.55
N ASP A 48 -9.93 -10.10 1.06
CA ASP A 48 -10.59 -11.38 0.78
C ASP A 48 -9.85 -12.16 -0.32
N ALA A 49 -9.34 -11.47 -1.34
CA ALA A 49 -8.55 -12.09 -2.41
C ALA A 49 -7.25 -12.71 -1.89
N VAL A 50 -6.55 -12.01 -0.99
CA VAL A 50 -5.35 -12.52 -0.34
C VAL A 50 -5.67 -13.69 0.58
N ASP A 51 -6.74 -13.61 1.37
CA ASP A 51 -7.12 -14.68 2.30
C ASP A 51 -7.52 -15.95 1.52
N THR A 52 -8.27 -15.78 0.42
CA THR A 52 -8.58 -16.87 -0.52
C THR A 52 -7.31 -17.45 -1.11
N TRP A 53 -6.38 -16.61 -1.59
CA TRP A 53 -5.13 -17.10 -2.19
C TRP A 53 -4.30 -17.91 -1.21
N VAL A 54 -4.09 -17.42 0.01
CA VAL A 54 -3.31 -18.09 1.05
C VAL A 54 -3.96 -19.44 1.43
N SER A 55 -5.29 -19.51 1.44
CA SER A 55 -6.00 -20.77 1.71
C SER A 55 -5.78 -21.84 0.63
N LEU A 56 -5.58 -21.41 -0.63
CA LEU A 56 -5.39 -22.28 -1.79
C LEU A 56 -3.93 -22.58 -2.12
N HIS A 57 -2.98 -21.77 -1.62
CA HIS A 57 -1.55 -21.89 -1.91
C HIS A 57 -0.74 -21.98 -0.61
N PRO A 58 -0.62 -23.19 -0.01
CA PRO A 58 0.13 -23.39 1.22
C PRO A 58 1.58 -22.92 1.10
N GLY A 59 2.09 -22.30 2.16
CA GLY A 59 3.45 -21.74 2.20
C GLY A 59 3.55 -20.27 1.78
N THR A 60 2.49 -19.71 1.18
CA THR A 60 2.40 -18.27 0.92
C THR A 60 1.94 -17.51 2.17
N LEU A 61 2.26 -16.22 2.24
CA LEU A 61 1.96 -15.37 3.40
C LEU A 61 1.24 -14.09 2.98
N ALA A 62 0.22 -13.69 3.75
CA ALA A 62 -0.42 -12.40 3.56
C ALA A 62 0.52 -11.25 3.95
N VAL A 63 0.59 -10.22 3.10
CA VAL A 63 1.33 -8.97 3.35
C VAL A 63 0.36 -7.80 3.32
N ARG A 64 0.20 -7.14 4.46
CA ARG A 64 -0.67 -5.96 4.60
C ARG A 64 0.14 -4.69 4.38
N GLY A 65 -0.40 -3.72 3.66
CA GLY A 65 0.34 -2.50 3.32
C GLY A 65 -0.48 -1.51 2.50
N TRP A 66 0.23 -0.73 1.68
CA TRP A 66 -0.29 0.49 1.07
C TRP A 66 0.24 0.63 -0.35
N LEU A 67 -0.65 0.77 -1.33
CA LEU A 67 -0.26 1.16 -2.68
C LEU A 67 -0.10 2.67 -2.75
N CYS A 68 0.99 3.14 -3.35
CA CYS A 68 1.16 4.56 -3.69
C CYS A 68 0.49 4.84 -5.03
N LEU A 69 -0.61 5.60 -5.03
CA LEU A 69 -1.32 6.00 -6.24
C LEU A 69 -0.59 7.12 -7.00
N GLY A 70 0.20 7.93 -6.29
CA GLY A 70 0.99 9.01 -6.87
C GLY A 70 1.53 9.98 -5.83
N VAL A 71 2.55 10.75 -6.25
CA VAL A 71 3.08 11.90 -5.51
C VAL A 71 3.15 13.05 -6.49
N ALA A 72 2.41 14.13 -6.23
CA ALA A 72 2.34 15.31 -7.06
C ALA A 72 1.89 16.52 -6.23
N ASP A 73 2.36 17.72 -6.59
CA ASP A 73 1.92 18.99 -6.00
C ASP A 73 1.93 19.00 -4.46
N GLY A 74 3.04 18.55 -3.87
CA GLY A 74 3.21 18.45 -2.42
C GLY A 74 2.28 17.47 -1.72
N THR A 75 1.65 16.54 -2.47
CA THR A 75 0.68 15.57 -1.97
C THR A 75 1.09 14.15 -2.35
N ALA A 76 0.92 13.19 -1.43
CA ALA A 76 1.04 11.75 -1.71
C ALA A 76 -0.26 11.03 -1.38
N ARG A 77 -0.71 10.13 -2.25
CA ARG A 77 -1.93 9.34 -2.06
C ARG A 77 -1.60 7.87 -1.91
N PHE A 78 -2.09 7.28 -0.83
CA PHE A 78 -1.93 5.87 -0.52
C PHE A 78 -3.29 5.20 -0.38
N TYR A 79 -3.37 3.94 -0.81
CA TYR A 79 -4.56 3.11 -0.67
C TYR A 79 -4.21 1.84 0.10
N ALA A 80 -5.00 1.55 1.14
CA ALA A 80 -4.81 0.35 1.94
C ALA A 80 -5.02 -0.89 1.07
N HIS A 81 -4.01 -1.76 1.03
CA HIS A 81 -4.02 -2.90 0.11
C HIS A 81 -3.32 -4.11 0.72
N SER A 82 -3.66 -5.28 0.22
CA SER A 82 -3.01 -6.53 0.63
C SER A 82 -2.48 -7.27 -0.56
N LEU A 83 -1.30 -7.83 -0.37
CA LEU A 83 -0.61 -8.71 -1.31
C LEU A 83 -0.35 -10.06 -0.66
N VAL A 84 0.13 -10.98 -1.48
CA VAL A 84 0.70 -12.25 -1.04
C VAL A 84 2.21 -12.19 -1.23
N ARG A 85 2.97 -12.68 -0.26
CA ARG A 85 4.35 -13.09 -0.47
C ARG A 85 4.35 -14.57 -0.83
N ASP A 86 4.84 -14.86 -2.02
CA ASP A 86 4.96 -16.21 -2.53
C ASP A 86 6.17 -16.93 -1.88
N THR A 87 6.29 -18.22 -2.11
CA THR A 87 7.32 -19.09 -1.51
C THR A 87 8.75 -18.75 -1.95
N ASP A 88 8.90 -18.14 -3.12
CA ASP A 88 10.16 -17.59 -3.63
C ASP A 88 10.47 -16.18 -3.09
N GLY A 89 9.57 -15.63 -2.26
CA GLY A 89 9.67 -14.29 -1.68
C GLY A 89 9.08 -13.17 -2.56
N ALA A 90 8.65 -13.46 -3.79
CA ALA A 90 8.06 -12.48 -4.68
C ALA A 90 6.71 -11.99 -4.16
N LEU A 91 6.34 -10.76 -4.52
CA LEU A 91 5.02 -10.22 -4.22
C LEU A 91 4.05 -10.55 -5.35
N VAL A 92 2.86 -11.02 -4.97
CA VAL A 92 1.76 -11.38 -5.87
C VAL A 92 0.51 -10.60 -5.47
N ASP A 93 -0.20 -10.07 -6.46
CA ASP A 93 -1.46 -9.37 -6.27
C ASP A 93 -2.63 -10.16 -6.91
N PRO A 94 -3.43 -10.85 -6.10
CA PRO A 94 -4.61 -11.57 -6.58
C PRO A 94 -5.80 -10.65 -6.89
N THR A 95 -5.68 -9.34 -6.62
CA THR A 95 -6.74 -8.35 -6.85
C THR A 95 -6.69 -7.78 -8.27
N PHE A 96 -5.50 -7.62 -8.83
CA PHE A 96 -5.29 -7.00 -10.14
C PHE A 96 -4.97 -8.01 -11.23
N SER A 97 -5.36 -7.70 -12.47
CA SER A 97 -5.02 -8.49 -13.64
C SER A 97 -3.69 -8.04 -14.25
N PRO A 98 -3.02 -8.89 -15.06
CA PRO A 98 -1.75 -8.53 -15.70
C PRO A 98 -1.77 -7.26 -16.56
N THR A 99 -2.96 -6.80 -16.98
CA THR A 99 -3.16 -5.56 -17.73
C THR A 99 -3.26 -4.30 -16.86
N ASP A 100 -3.47 -4.46 -15.56
CA ASP A 100 -3.53 -3.34 -14.61
C ASP A 100 -2.11 -2.83 -14.34
N TYR A 101 -1.93 -1.52 -14.28
CA TYR A 101 -0.63 -0.89 -14.04
C TYR A 101 -0.13 -1.21 -12.61
N PRO A 102 1.11 -1.70 -12.43
CA PRO A 102 1.65 -1.98 -11.11
C PRO A 102 1.94 -0.70 -10.34
N LEU A 103 1.54 -0.66 -9.08
CA LEU A 103 1.78 0.48 -8.18
C LEU A 103 2.81 0.11 -7.10
N PRO A 104 3.69 1.03 -6.68
CA PRO A 104 4.60 0.79 -5.58
C PRO A 104 3.84 0.40 -4.31
N PHE A 105 4.26 -0.69 -3.68
CA PHE A 105 3.65 -1.20 -2.45
C PHE A 105 4.59 -0.99 -1.26
N VAL A 106 4.10 -0.28 -0.23
CA VAL A 106 4.80 -0.11 1.05
C VAL A 106 4.18 -1.05 2.08
N PRO A 107 4.91 -2.05 2.60
CA PRO A 107 4.43 -2.89 3.70
C PRO A 107 4.04 -2.03 4.91
N HIS A 108 2.96 -2.43 5.61
CA HIS A 108 2.45 -1.63 6.72
C HIS A 108 3.50 -1.51 7.85
N PRO A 109 3.83 -0.29 8.29
CA PRO A 109 4.83 -0.08 9.33
C PRO A 109 4.27 -0.47 10.71
N ARG A 110 4.69 -1.64 11.23
CA ARG A 110 4.18 -2.21 12.49
C ARG A 110 4.32 -1.32 13.73
N HIS A 111 5.26 -0.37 13.72
CA HIS A 111 5.44 0.57 14.83
C HIS A 111 4.34 1.63 14.92
N VAL A 112 3.50 1.77 13.89
CA VAL A 112 2.36 2.71 13.84
C VAL A 112 1.05 2.04 14.28
N GLY A 113 1.10 0.77 14.70
CA GLY A 113 -0.05 -0.02 15.09
C GLY A 113 -0.26 -1.25 14.21
N GLY A 114 -1.40 -1.92 14.42
CA GLY A 114 -1.82 -3.05 13.57
C GLY A 114 -2.63 -2.57 12.37
N PHE A 115 -2.39 -3.16 11.20
CA PHE A 115 -3.04 -2.75 9.95
C PHE A 115 -4.58 -2.76 10.05
N PHE A 116 -5.18 -3.90 10.41
CA PHE A 116 -6.62 -3.98 10.60
C PHE A 116 -7.10 -3.21 11.84
N GLY A 117 -6.23 -3.03 12.84
CA GLY A 117 -6.51 -2.14 13.96
C GLY A 117 -6.81 -0.73 13.48
N LEU A 118 -6.08 -0.22 12.48
CA LEU A 118 -6.32 1.10 11.87
C LEU A 118 -7.56 1.11 10.96
N LEU A 119 -7.74 0.07 10.15
CA LEU A 119 -8.84 0.03 9.16
C LEU A 119 -10.22 -0.25 9.78
N CYS A 120 -10.28 -0.69 11.03
CA CYS A 120 -11.55 -0.91 11.73
C CYS A 120 -11.94 0.25 12.65
N MET A 121 -11.15 1.34 12.71
CA MET A 121 -11.50 2.52 13.51
C MET A 121 -12.52 3.40 12.79
N PRO A 122 -13.29 4.24 13.53
CA PRO A 122 -13.98 5.37 12.93
C PRO A 122 -12.98 6.24 12.16
N GLN A 123 -13.36 6.68 10.95
CA GLN A 123 -12.49 7.43 10.04
C GLN A 123 -11.25 6.65 9.57
N ALA A 124 -11.38 5.32 9.43
CA ALA A 124 -10.35 4.45 8.88
C ALA A 124 -9.73 5.00 7.58
N PRO A 125 -8.39 5.08 7.50
CA PRO A 125 -7.70 5.57 6.32
C PRO A 125 -7.63 4.49 5.22
N HIS A 126 -8.78 4.05 4.68
CA HIS A 126 -8.78 3.16 3.52
C HIS A 126 -8.08 3.82 2.32
N GLU A 127 -8.24 5.12 2.20
CA GLU A 127 -7.37 6.00 1.45
C GLU A 127 -6.71 6.98 2.43
N LEU A 128 -5.40 7.19 2.29
CA LEU A 128 -4.63 8.15 3.06
C LEU A 128 -4.01 9.17 2.10
N ILE A 129 -4.33 10.43 2.31
CA ILE A 129 -3.73 11.55 1.60
C ILE A 129 -2.80 12.27 2.57
N ALA A 130 -1.54 12.43 2.19
CA ALA A 130 -0.54 13.18 2.95
C ALA A 130 -0.24 14.49 2.21
N PHE A 131 -0.31 15.62 2.93
CA PHE A 131 -0.03 16.96 2.41
C PHE A 131 1.26 17.52 3.01
N GLY A 132 1.89 18.45 2.31
CA GLY A 132 3.19 19.00 2.72
C GLY A 132 4.35 18.05 2.46
N VAL A 133 4.17 17.15 1.48
CA VAL A 133 5.23 16.26 1.01
C VAL A 133 6.27 17.09 0.27
N PRO A 134 7.56 17.03 0.62
CA PRO A 134 8.59 17.75 -0.12
C PRO A 134 8.61 17.27 -1.58
N ASP A 135 8.77 18.20 -2.51
CA ASP A 135 9.05 17.83 -3.90
C ASP A 135 10.28 16.93 -3.91
N GLN A 136 10.12 15.74 -4.48
CA GLN A 136 11.22 14.84 -4.74
C GLN A 136 11.90 15.40 -6.01
N ASP A 137 13.15 15.85 -5.90
CA ASP A 137 13.93 16.28 -7.08
C ASP A 137 13.82 15.21 -8.17
N PRO A 138 13.57 15.59 -9.44
CA PRO A 138 13.59 14.64 -10.53
C PRO A 138 15.00 14.03 -10.60
N ALA A 139 15.05 12.70 -10.49
CA ALA A 139 16.26 11.91 -10.70
C ALA A 139 16.84 12.13 -12.11
#